data_AF-A0A7C3YKI6-F1
#
_entry.id   AF-A0A7C3YKI6-F1
#
_cell.length_a   1.000
_cell.length_b   1.000
_cell.length_c   1.000
_cell.angle_alpha   90.00
_cell.angle_beta   90.00
_cell.angle_gamma   90.00
#
_symmetry.space_group_name_H-M   'P 1'
#
loop_
_entity.id
_entity.type
_entity.pdbx_description
1 polymer ?
#
loop_
_entity_poly.entity_id
_entity_poly.type
_entity_poly.pdbx_seq_one_letter_code
_entity_poly.pdbx_strand_id
1 'polypeptide(L)'
;MAQQRTETQAQVPRLPPHDLEAEQSVLGAMLINPSAIPAVAEVLEPDDFYRDSHRLVYKAALTLFERDEEVDVVTLSAQLEREGLLERVGGREFVHALADLVPAATNAV
;
A
#
# COMPACT_ATOMS: atom_id res chain seq x y z
N MET A 1 25.21 -45.55 -24.93
CA MET A 1 23.74 -45.36 -24.96
C MET A 1 23.30 -45.39 -23.49
N ALA A 2 22.73 -44.38 -22.83
CA ALA A 2 22.03 -43.19 -23.24
C ALA A 2 21.91 -42.20 -22.04
N GLN A 3 22.11 -40.92 -22.35
CA GLN A 3 21.36 -39.75 -21.84
C GLN A 3 21.54 -39.30 -20.37
N GLN A 4 22.47 -38.35 -20.15
CA GLN A 4 22.26 -37.26 -19.20
C GLN A 4 21.78 -36.04 -20.01
N ARG A 5 20.49 -35.70 -19.90
CA ARG A 5 19.98 -34.44 -20.47
C ARG A 5 20.31 -33.33 -19.49
N THR A 6 21.09 -32.38 -19.97
CA THR A 6 21.33 -31.09 -19.34
C THR A 6 20.02 -30.30 -19.41
N GLU A 7 19.36 -30.11 -18.28
CA GLU A 7 18.30 -29.11 -18.16
C GLU A 7 18.82 -27.98 -17.27
N THR A 8 19.42 -26.98 -17.92
CA THR A 8 19.63 -25.66 -17.36
C THR A 8 18.25 -25.09 -17.01
N GLN A 9 17.83 -25.25 -15.75
CA GLN A 9 16.66 -24.54 -15.25
C GLN A 9 17.03 -23.07 -15.14
N ALA A 10 16.50 -22.28 -16.06
CA ALA A 10 16.57 -20.83 -16.04
C ALA A 10 16.06 -20.33 -14.68
N GLN A 11 16.95 -19.72 -13.91
CA GLN A 11 16.63 -19.07 -12.65
C GLN A 11 15.79 -17.82 -12.96
N VAL A 12 14.47 -18.00 -13.01
CA VAL A 12 13.53 -16.88 -12.97
C VAL A 12 13.80 -16.15 -11.65
N PRO A 13 14.17 -14.85 -11.66
CA PRO A 13 14.30 -14.11 -10.42
C PRO A 13 12.94 -14.15 -9.72
N ARG A 14 12.89 -14.90 -8.61
CA ARG A 14 11.72 -14.98 -7.74
C ARG A 14 11.54 -13.59 -7.13
N LEU A 15 10.63 -12.81 -7.70
CA LEU A 15 10.02 -11.69 -6.98
C LEU A 15 9.54 -12.23 -5.61
N PRO A 16 9.82 -11.52 -4.50
CA PRO A 16 9.33 -11.94 -3.20
C PRO A 16 7.79 -12.11 -3.26
N PRO A 17 7.20 -13.05 -2.49
CA PRO A 17 5.75 -13.17 -2.44
C PRO A 17 5.14 -11.82 -2.00
N HIS A 18 4.43 -11.17 -2.91
CA HIS A 18 3.74 -9.90 -2.63
C HIS A 18 2.41 -10.19 -1.94
N ASP A 19 2.18 -9.60 -0.77
CA ASP A 19 0.94 -9.72 -0.02
C ASP A 19 0.14 -8.42 -0.15
N LEU A 20 -0.82 -8.44 -1.09
CA LEU A 20 -1.65 -7.29 -1.40
C LEU A 20 -2.63 -6.95 -0.27
N GLU A 21 -3.03 -7.94 0.52
CA GLU A 21 -3.92 -7.75 1.66
C GLU A 21 -3.17 -7.07 2.81
N ALA A 22 -1.91 -7.44 3.02
CA ALA A 22 -1.03 -6.75 3.96
C ALA A 22 -0.79 -5.28 3.56
N GLU A 23 -0.52 -5.00 2.27
CA GLU A 23 -0.39 -3.63 1.77
C GLU A 23 -1.66 -2.81 2.04
N GLN A 24 -2.83 -3.35 1.71
CA GLN A 24 -4.10 -2.66 1.96
C GLN A 24 -4.37 -2.46 3.45
N SER A 25 -4.00 -3.43 4.29
CA SER A 25 -4.13 -3.35 5.75
C SER A 25 -3.27 -2.23 6.33
N VAL A 26 -2.04 -2.04 5.82
CA VAL A 26 -1.16 -0.93 6.24
C VAL A 26 -1.78 0.41 5.87
N LEU A 27 -2.26 0.57 4.63
CA LEU A 27 -2.88 1.81 4.18
C LEU A 27 -4.18 2.11 4.94
N GLY A 28 -5.00 1.09 5.18
CA GLY A 28 -6.20 1.19 6.00
C GLY A 28 -5.87 1.59 7.45
N ALA A 29 -4.85 0.99 8.04
CA ALA A 29 -4.42 1.32 9.40
C ALA A 29 -3.94 2.78 9.51
N MET A 30 -3.26 3.32 8.50
CA MET A 30 -2.87 4.74 8.47
C MET A 30 -4.08 5.68 8.38
N LEU A 31 -5.14 5.28 7.68
CA LEU A 31 -6.40 6.03 7.59
C LEU A 31 -7.21 5.99 8.89
N ILE A 32 -7.20 4.86 9.60
CA ILE A 32 -7.94 4.70 10.88
C ILE A 32 -7.16 5.29 12.06
N ASN A 33 -5.83 5.17 12.04
CA ASN A 33 -4.95 5.70 13.07
C ASN A 33 -3.78 6.48 12.43
N PRO A 34 -3.98 7.75 12.08
CA PRO A 34 -2.93 8.59 11.51
C PRO A 34 -1.69 8.76 12.41
N SER A 35 -1.83 8.54 13.72
CA SER A 35 -0.68 8.58 14.64
C SER A 35 0.31 7.43 14.44
N ALA A 36 -0.07 6.37 13.72
CA ALA A 36 0.82 5.27 13.36
C ALA A 36 1.73 5.60 12.16
N ILE A 37 1.43 6.66 11.40
CA ILE A 37 2.16 7.03 10.17
C ILE A 37 3.68 7.16 10.40
N PRO A 38 4.19 7.83 11.46
CA PRO A 38 5.62 7.89 11.74
C PRO A 38 6.26 6.51 11.89
N ALA A 39 5.64 5.63 12.68
CA ALA A 39 6.17 4.30 12.93
C ALA A 39 6.16 3.43 11.66
N VAL A 40 5.16 3.59 10.80
CA VAL A 40 5.12 2.92 9.49
C VAL A 40 6.20 3.48 8.56
N ALA A 41 6.40 4.80 8.54
CA ALA A 41 7.41 5.46 7.72
C ALA A 41 8.86 5.16 8.13
N GLU A 42 9.09 4.71 9.38
CA GLU A 42 10.41 4.23 9.82
C GLU A 42 10.82 2.90 9.18
N VAL A 43 9.85 2.11 8.69
CA VAL A 43 10.11 0.72 8.23
C VAL A 43 9.66 0.44 6.80
N LEU A 44 8.86 1.31 6.19
CA LEU A 44 8.39 1.17 4.81
C LEU A 44 8.72 2.42 4.00
N GLU A 45 9.24 2.21 2.80
CA GLU A 45 9.37 3.22 1.77
C GLU A 45 8.25 3.03 0.73
N PRO A 46 7.88 4.09 -0.03
CA PRO A 46 6.85 3.95 -1.04
C PRO A 46 7.12 2.89 -2.11
N ASP A 47 8.39 2.60 -2.40
CA ASP A 47 8.77 1.64 -3.43
C ASP A 47 8.65 0.17 -2.96
N ASP A 48 8.41 -0.07 -1.66
CA ASP A 48 8.15 -1.39 -1.09
C ASP A 48 6.78 -1.95 -1.46
N PHE A 49 5.79 -1.08 -1.72
CA PHE A 49 4.46 -1.49 -2.14
C PHE A 49 4.49 -2.07 -3.55
N TYR A 50 3.95 -3.25 -3.80
CA TYR A 50 3.97 -3.85 -5.14
C TYR A 50 3.04 -3.15 -6.14
N ARG A 51 1.85 -2.75 -5.70
CA ARG A 51 0.87 -2.09 -6.59
C ARG A 51 1.15 -0.61 -6.68
N ASP A 52 1.27 -0.08 -7.91
CA ASP A 52 1.42 1.36 -8.16
C ASP A 52 0.33 2.18 -7.46
N SER A 53 -0.93 1.72 -7.49
CA SER A 53 -2.01 2.40 -6.77
C SER A 53 -1.75 2.52 -5.27
N HIS A 54 -1.21 1.48 -4.63
CA HIS A 54 -0.87 1.50 -3.21
C HIS A 54 0.32 2.42 -2.93
N ARG A 55 1.35 2.42 -3.79
CA ARG A 55 2.48 3.37 -3.70
C ARG A 55 1.98 4.81 -3.72
N LEU A 56 1.06 5.13 -4.64
CA LEU A 56 0.51 6.49 -4.80
C LEU A 56 -0.31 6.91 -3.58
N VAL A 57 -1.15 6.01 -3.06
CA VAL A 57 -1.92 6.26 -1.83
C VAL A 57 -0.99 6.51 -0.64
N TYR A 58 0.05 5.68 -0.47
CA TYR A 58 1.04 5.84 0.60
C TYR A 58 1.78 7.18 0.49
N LYS A 59 2.27 7.55 -0.70
CA LYS A 59 2.91 8.85 -0.95
C LYS A 59 2.00 10.01 -0.61
N ALA A 60 0.73 9.97 -1.04
CA ALA A 60 -0.22 11.03 -0.73
C ALA A 60 -0.51 11.15 0.77
N ALA A 61 -0.56 10.02 1.50
CA ALA A 61 -0.71 10.02 2.95
C ALA A 61 0.50 10.64 3.66
N LEU A 62 1.73 10.32 3.22
CA LEU A 62 2.94 10.98 3.73
C LEU A 62 2.95 12.47 3.44
N THR A 63 2.59 12.89 2.22
CA THR A 63 2.52 14.32 1.85
C THR A 63 1.57 15.10 2.77
N LEU A 64 0.41 14.54 3.11
CA LEU A 64 -0.53 15.17 4.04
C LEU A 64 0.06 15.22 5.45
N PHE A 65 0.63 14.12 5.91
CA PHE A 65 1.24 14.02 7.24
C PHE A 65 2.41 15.02 7.41
N GLU A 66 3.30 15.14 6.43
CA GLU A 66 4.43 16.08 6.42
C GLU A 66 4.00 17.55 6.43
N ARG A 67 2.75 17.82 6.05
CA ARG A 67 2.14 19.16 6.04
C ARG A 67 1.31 19.44 7.29
N ASP A 68 1.34 18.55 8.28
CA ASP A 68 0.46 18.58 9.46
C ASP A 68 -1.04 18.64 9.06
N GLU A 69 -1.40 18.07 7.90
CA GLU A 69 -2.78 17.93 7.45
C GLU A 69 -3.37 16.60 7.94
N GLU A 70 -4.69 16.60 8.18
CA GLU A 70 -5.40 15.38 8.56
C GLU A 70 -5.25 14.31 7.47
N VAL A 71 -5.06 13.05 7.89
CA VAL A 71 -4.95 11.90 6.99
C VAL A 71 -6.18 11.03 7.19
N ASP A 72 -7.19 11.27 6.38
CA ASP A 72 -8.46 10.55 6.38
C ASP A 72 -8.93 10.33 4.93
N VAL A 73 -10.05 9.62 4.75
CA VAL A 73 -10.53 9.28 3.40
C VAL A 73 -10.84 10.52 2.55
N VAL A 74 -11.38 11.58 3.16
CA VAL A 74 -11.77 12.82 2.48
C VAL A 74 -10.53 13.60 2.07
N THR A 75 -9.61 13.83 3.01
CA THR A 75 -8.38 14.59 2.76
C THR A 75 -7.43 13.86 1.81
N LEU A 76 -7.30 12.54 1.95
CA LEU A 76 -6.49 11.72 1.05
C LEU A 76 -7.06 11.67 -0.37
N SER A 77 -8.38 11.48 -0.51
CA SER A 77 -9.04 11.55 -1.81
C SER A 77 -8.86 12.93 -2.46
N ALA A 78 -8.98 14.01 -1.69
CA ALA A 78 -8.78 15.36 -2.18
C ALA A 78 -7.31 15.59 -2.59
N GLN A 79 -6.34 15.07 -1.84
CA GLN A 79 -4.93 15.16 -2.23
C GLN A 79 -4.65 14.43 -3.55
N LEU A 80 -5.15 13.19 -3.68
CA LEU A 80 -5.03 12.41 -4.91
C LEU A 80 -5.72 13.08 -6.10
N GLU A 81 -6.85 13.75 -5.87
CA GLU A 81 -7.56 14.53 -6.90
C GLU A 81 -6.75 15.76 -7.32
N ARG A 82 -6.19 16.51 -6.36
CA ARG A 82 -5.31 17.66 -6.62
C ARG A 82 -4.09 17.29 -7.45
N GLU A 83 -3.54 16.09 -7.26
CA GLU A 83 -2.40 15.57 -8.02
C GLU A 83 -2.80 14.92 -9.36
N GLY A 84 -4.10 14.80 -9.67
CA GLY A 84 -4.58 14.12 -10.88
C GLY A 84 -4.37 12.60 -10.85
N LEU A 85 -4.24 12.01 -9.66
CA LEU A 85 -3.95 10.59 -9.43
C LEU A 85 -5.16 9.78 -8.95
N LEU A 86 -6.25 10.42 -8.53
CA LEU A 86 -7.42 9.75 -7.96
C LEU A 86 -7.96 8.61 -8.83
N GLU A 87 -8.13 8.85 -10.13
CA GLU A 87 -8.59 7.81 -11.07
C GLU A 87 -7.57 6.67 -11.23
N ARG A 88 -6.26 6.98 -11.13
CA ARG A 88 -5.19 5.97 -11.24
C ARG A 88 -5.18 5.01 -10.07
N VAL A 89 -5.61 5.44 -8.88
CA VAL A 89 -5.66 4.57 -7.71
C VAL A 89 -6.96 3.76 -7.62
N GLY A 90 -7.95 4.03 -8.48
CA GLY A 90 -9.25 3.35 -8.46
C GLY A 90 -10.40 4.21 -7.93
N GLY A 91 -10.19 5.52 -7.80
CA GLY A 91 -11.22 6.48 -7.39
C GLY A 91 -11.45 6.53 -5.87
N ARG A 92 -12.42 7.36 -5.47
CA ARG A 92 -12.80 7.55 -4.06
C ARG A 92 -13.27 6.26 -3.39
N GLU A 93 -13.95 5.39 -4.15
CA GLU A 93 -14.41 4.08 -3.69
C GLU A 93 -13.25 3.20 -3.22
N PHE A 94 -12.11 3.26 -3.90
CA PHE A 94 -10.92 2.51 -3.48
C PHE A 94 -10.38 3.01 -2.15
N VAL A 95 -10.29 4.33 -1.97
CA VAL A 95 -9.81 4.93 -0.71
C VAL A 95 -10.77 4.62 0.45
N HIS A 96 -12.08 4.67 0.21
CA HIS A 96 -13.08 4.22 1.18
C HIS A 96 -12.90 2.74 1.54
N ALA A 97 -12.74 1.88 0.54
CA ALA A 97 -12.52 0.45 0.78
C ALA A 97 -11.27 0.18 1.63
N LEU A 98 -10.19 0.96 1.49
CA LEU A 98 -9.01 0.84 2.35
C LEU A 98 -9.32 1.10 3.82
N ALA A 99 -10.12 2.12 4.13
CA ALA A 99 -10.55 2.39 5.51
C ALA A 99 -11.48 1.29 6.04
N ASP A 100 -12.35 0.75 5.18
CA ASP A 100 -13.30 -0.31 5.54
C ASP A 100 -12.65 -1.70 5.68
N LEU A 101 -11.46 -1.91 5.10
CA LEU A 101 -10.70 -3.16 5.23
C LEU A 101 -10.19 -3.41 6.66
N VAL A 102 -10.29 -2.43 7.56
CA VAL A 102 -10.04 -2.60 8.99
C VAL A 102 -11.35 -2.69 9.80
N PRO A 103 -12.03 -3.87 9.86
CA PRO A 103 -12.95 -4.18 10.95
C PRO A 103 -12.41 -5.23 11.93
N ALA A 104 -11.13 -5.64 11.87
CA ALA A 104 -10.67 -6.87 12.55
C ALA A 104 -9.29 -6.84 13.25
N ALA A 105 -8.64 -5.68 13.42
CA ALA A 105 -7.38 -5.61 14.19
C ALA A 105 -7.56 -5.37 15.70
N THR A 106 -8.80 -5.23 16.20
CA THR A 106 -9.09 -5.04 17.64
C THR A 106 -9.27 -6.36 18.42
N ASN A 107 -9.08 -7.53 17.79
CA ASN A 107 -9.11 -8.81 18.50
C ASN A 107 -7.80 -9.58 18.32
N ALA A 108 -6.78 -9.16 19.06
CA ALA A 108 -5.81 -10.10 19.62
C ALA A 108 -5.99 -10.05 21.14
N VAL A 109 -6.56 -11.13 21.68
CA VAL A 109 -6.82 -11.39 23.10
C VAL A 109 -5.54 -11.61 23.91
#